data_AF-A0A367F7T1-F1
#
_entry.id   AF-A0A367F7T1-F1
#
_cell.length_a   1.000
_cell.length_b   1.000
_cell.length_c   1.000
_cell.angle_alpha   90.00
_cell.angle_beta   90.00
_cell.angle_gamma   90.00
#
_symmetry.space_group_name_H-M   'P 1'
#
loop_
_entity.id
_entity.type
_entity.pdbx_description
1 polymer ?
#
loop_
_entity_poly.entity_id
_entity_poly.type
_entity_poly.pdbx_seq_one_letter_code
_entity_poly.pdbx_strand_id
1 'polypeptide(L)'
;MNVRGAVYVVLRGPADKREKALTTLKKAGIFAERSVRGPEQIEAFFHGGDERPSPRFMDACAAHVGKALIGTDFAVEETGTISSAAASRRLAYNRRTGEWLGAFIDTEAPEEARAETLAHLAREQGIDVADIELREPPESRLPAV
;
A
#
# COMPACT_ATOMS: atom_id res chain seq x y z
N MET A 1 1.94 -21.71 9.33
CA MET A 1 2.71 -20.80 8.47
C MET A 1 1.69 -19.86 7.87
N ASN A 2 1.50 -18.67 8.44
CA ASN A 2 0.41 -17.76 8.06
C ASN A 2 0.86 -16.93 6.85
N VAL A 3 0.63 -17.46 5.65
CA VAL A 3 0.70 -16.63 4.45
C VAL A 3 -0.57 -15.77 4.46
N ARG A 4 -0.50 -14.50 4.09
CA ARG A 4 -1.67 -13.61 3.98
C ARG A 4 -1.47 -12.91 2.65
N GLY A 5 -2.26 -13.28 1.65
CA GLY A 5 -2.12 -12.72 0.32
C GLY A 5 -2.59 -11.27 0.31
N ALA A 6 -1.78 -10.40 -0.28
CA ALA A 6 -2.18 -9.02 -0.56
C ALA A 6 -2.69 -8.91 -2.00
N VAL A 7 -3.70 -8.09 -2.20
CA VAL A 7 -4.15 -7.68 -3.54
C VAL A 7 -3.43 -6.38 -3.87
N TYR A 8 -2.82 -6.33 -5.05
CA TYR A 8 -2.34 -5.08 -5.62
C TYR A 8 -3.26 -4.68 -6.78
N VAL A 9 -3.49 -3.39 -6.94
CA VAL A 9 -4.23 -2.78 -8.03
C VAL A 9 -3.30 -1.76 -8.69
N VAL A 10 -2.88 -2.03 -9.92
CA VAL A 10 -2.07 -1.10 -10.71
C VAL A 10 -3.00 -0.13 -11.40
N LEU A 11 -2.67 1.15 -11.29
CA LEU A 11 -3.39 2.25 -11.88
C LEU A 11 -2.51 2.91 -12.92
N ARG A 12 -3.09 3.25 -14.07
CA ARG A 12 -2.42 4.00 -15.12
C ARG A 12 -3.15 5.30 -15.39
N GLY A 13 -2.37 6.36 -15.57
CA GLY A 13 -2.86 7.68 -15.94
C GLY A 13 -1.70 8.66 -16.15
N PRO A 14 -2.00 9.92 -16.49
CA PRO A 14 -1.00 10.93 -16.84
C PRO A 14 0.02 11.17 -15.70
N ALA A 15 1.31 11.07 -16.01
CA ALA A 15 2.39 11.24 -15.04
C ALA A 15 2.34 12.60 -14.30
N ASP A 16 1.92 13.67 -14.99
CA ASP A 16 1.77 15.02 -14.42
C ASP A 16 0.65 15.10 -13.38
N LYS A 17 -0.30 14.15 -13.38
CA LYS A 17 -1.43 14.08 -12.43
C LYS A 17 -1.23 13.07 -11.31
N ARG A 18 -0.10 12.34 -11.29
CA ARG A 18 0.18 11.26 -10.33
C ARG A 18 0.06 11.70 -8.88
N GLU A 19 0.64 12.84 -8.50
CA GLU A 19 0.59 13.31 -7.09
C GLU A 19 -0.82 13.66 -6.64
N LYS A 20 -1.64 14.21 -7.54
CA LYS A 20 -3.06 14.47 -7.28
C LYS A 20 -3.82 13.17 -7.08
N ALA A 21 -3.57 12.16 -7.89
CA ALA A 21 -4.19 10.83 -7.77
C ALA A 21 -3.79 10.15 -6.45
N LEU A 22 -2.51 10.15 -6.09
CA LEU A 22 -2.01 9.63 -4.80
C LEU A 22 -2.68 10.32 -3.60
N THR A 23 -2.77 11.65 -3.64
CA THR A 23 -3.46 12.43 -2.59
C THR A 23 -4.94 12.04 -2.48
N THR A 24 -5.59 11.78 -3.61
CA THR A 24 -7.01 11.38 -3.67
C THR A 24 -7.21 9.98 -3.06
N LEU A 25 -6.36 9.02 -3.42
CA LEU A 25 -6.38 7.66 -2.86
C LEU A 25 -6.13 7.68 -1.35
N LYS A 26 -5.14 8.46 -0.89
CA LYS A 26 -4.85 8.62 0.55
C LYS A 26 -6.04 9.19 1.32
N LYS A 27 -6.75 10.19 0.76
CA LYS A 27 -7.99 10.73 1.35
C LYS A 27 -9.13 9.71 1.42
N ALA A 28 -9.17 8.77 0.48
CA ALA A 28 -10.12 7.66 0.48
C ALA A 28 -9.74 6.52 1.45
N GLY A 29 -8.62 6.65 2.18
CA GLY A 29 -8.10 5.59 3.05
C GLY A 29 -7.48 4.42 2.28
N ILE A 30 -7.23 4.59 0.98
CA ILE A 30 -6.60 3.57 0.13
C ILE A 30 -5.09 3.73 0.24
N PHE A 31 -4.41 2.65 0.58
CA PHE A 31 -2.96 2.65 0.44
C PHE A 31 -2.60 2.62 -1.04
N ALA A 32 -1.90 3.65 -1.53
CA ALA A 32 -1.24 3.64 -2.82
C ALA A 32 0.12 4.34 -2.81
N GLU A 33 1.03 3.91 -3.69
CA GLU A 33 2.37 4.46 -3.87
C GLU A 33 2.74 4.63 -5.34
N ARG A 34 3.83 5.35 -5.61
CA ARG A 34 4.39 5.46 -6.96
C ARG A 34 4.90 4.09 -7.40
N SER A 35 4.46 3.63 -8.57
CA SER A 35 4.98 2.36 -9.09
C SER A 35 6.44 2.51 -9.53
N VAL A 36 7.24 1.48 -9.26
CA VAL A 36 8.58 1.33 -9.84
C VAL A 36 8.53 0.99 -11.34
N ARG A 37 7.35 0.59 -11.86
CA ARG A 37 7.13 0.24 -13.27
C ARG A 37 7.11 1.45 -14.20
N GLY A 38 6.94 2.66 -13.67
CA GLY A 38 7.04 3.89 -14.45
C GLY A 38 6.28 5.08 -13.86
N PRO A 39 6.53 6.30 -14.40
CA PRO A 39 5.94 7.53 -13.88
C PRO A 39 4.44 7.66 -14.12
N GLU A 40 3.89 6.92 -15.08
CA GLU A 40 2.45 6.87 -15.42
C GLU A 40 1.67 5.88 -14.53
N GLN A 41 2.34 5.23 -13.55
CA GLN A 41 1.75 4.15 -12.77
C GLN A 41 1.75 4.42 -11.25
N ILE A 42 0.66 3.98 -10.61
CA ILE A 42 0.46 3.96 -9.16
C ILE A 42 0.08 2.53 -8.79
N GLU A 43 0.58 2.03 -7.66
CA GLU A 43 0.17 0.73 -7.12
C GLU A 43 -0.60 0.94 -5.83
N ALA A 44 -1.83 0.43 -5.77
CA ALA A 44 -2.65 0.42 -4.58
C ALA A 44 -2.69 -0.98 -3.96
N PHE A 45 -2.69 -1.08 -2.64
CA PHE A 45 -2.56 -2.35 -1.94
C PHE A 45 -3.69 -2.56 -0.93
N PHE A 46 -4.17 -3.80 -0.86
CA PHE A 46 -5.23 -4.26 0.02
C PHE A 46 -4.84 -5.59 0.67
N HIS A 47 -5.33 -5.84 1.87
CA HIS A 47 -5.13 -7.13 2.53
C HIS A 47 -6.46 -7.62 3.14
N GLY A 48 -6.88 -8.83 2.76
CA GLY A 48 -8.13 -9.42 3.26
C GLY A 48 -7.96 -10.30 4.51
N GLY A 49 -6.71 -10.53 4.95
CA GLY A 49 -6.40 -11.51 6.00
C GLY A 49 -6.34 -12.96 5.50
N ASP A 50 -6.91 -13.24 4.32
CA ASP A 50 -6.89 -14.57 3.68
C ASP A 50 -5.51 -14.92 3.09
N GLU A 51 -5.14 -16.21 3.17
CA GLU A 51 -3.96 -16.77 2.48
C GLU A 51 -4.05 -16.59 0.95
N ARG A 52 -5.27 -16.67 0.41
CA ARG A 52 -5.57 -16.51 -1.00
C ARG A 52 -6.75 -15.56 -1.15
N PRO A 53 -6.52 -14.32 -1.62
CA PRO A 53 -7.60 -13.40 -1.91
C PRO A 53 -8.59 -14.03 -2.90
N SER A 54 -9.88 -14.01 -2.56
CA SER A 54 -10.91 -14.50 -3.49
C SER A 54 -11.05 -13.55 -4.68
N PRO A 55 -11.45 -14.03 -5.87
CA PRO A 55 -11.73 -13.16 -7.01
C PRO A 55 -12.72 -12.04 -6.66
N ARG A 56 -13.73 -12.34 -5.84
CA ARG A 56 -14.70 -11.36 -5.36
C ARG A 56 -14.07 -10.26 -4.50
N PHE A 57 -13.07 -10.60 -3.68
CA PHE A 57 -12.32 -9.61 -2.90
C PHE A 57 -11.43 -8.75 -3.81
N MET A 58 -10.81 -9.35 -4.83
CA MET A 58 -10.03 -8.61 -5.83
C MET A 58 -10.91 -7.63 -6.62
N ASP A 59 -12.09 -8.06 -7.07
CA ASP A 59 -13.06 -7.20 -7.76
C ASP A 59 -13.52 -6.04 -6.87
N ALA A 60 -13.75 -6.31 -5.58
CA ALA A 60 -14.12 -5.29 -4.62
C ALA A 60 -13.00 -4.25 -4.41
N CYS A 61 -11.73 -4.69 -4.38
CA CYS A 61 -10.57 -3.80 -4.31
C CYS A 61 -10.49 -2.91 -5.56
N ALA A 62 -10.57 -3.51 -6.76
CA ALA A 62 -10.55 -2.78 -8.02
C ALA A 62 -11.69 -1.77 -8.12
N ALA A 63 -12.91 -2.15 -7.73
CA ALA A 63 -14.07 -1.26 -7.73
C ALA A 63 -13.93 -0.11 -6.72
N HIS A 64 -13.40 -0.40 -5.52
CA HIS A 64 -13.15 0.61 -4.50
C HIS A 64 -12.15 1.66 -4.97
N VAL A 65 -11.04 1.22 -5.58
CA VAL A 65 -10.05 2.11 -6.18
C VAL A 65 -10.65 2.89 -7.35
N GLY A 66 -11.36 2.22 -8.26
CA GLY A 66 -12.00 2.88 -9.41
C GLY A 66 -12.95 4.00 -8.98
N LYS A 67 -13.71 3.81 -7.90
CA LYS A 67 -14.58 4.85 -7.33
C LYS A 67 -13.78 6.02 -6.75
N ALA A 68 -12.65 5.76 -6.09
CA ALA A 68 -11.80 6.81 -5.53
C ALA A 68 -11.08 7.65 -6.61
N LEU A 69 -10.88 7.10 -7.80
CA LEU A 69 -10.18 7.76 -8.92
C LEU A 69 -11.08 8.62 -9.83
N ILE A 70 -12.38 8.69 -9.56
CA ILE A 70 -13.28 9.53 -10.35
C ILE A 70 -12.78 10.99 -10.34
N GLY A 71 -12.42 11.49 -11.53
CA GLY A 71 -11.90 12.85 -11.71
C GLY A 71 -10.37 13.02 -11.57
N THR A 72 -9.61 11.92 -11.50
CA THR A 72 -8.13 11.96 -11.43
C THR A 72 -7.43 11.61 -12.75
N ASP A 73 -8.17 11.19 -13.79
CA ASP A 73 -7.65 10.69 -15.08
C ASP A 73 -6.78 9.43 -14.97
N PHE A 74 -6.84 8.74 -13.83
CA PHE A 74 -6.25 7.42 -13.65
C PHE A 74 -7.35 6.36 -13.73
N ALA A 75 -7.00 5.20 -14.27
CA ALA A 75 -7.88 4.03 -14.34
C ALA A 75 -7.16 2.80 -13.82
N VAL A 76 -7.93 1.81 -13.39
CA VAL A 76 -7.40 0.48 -13.05
C VAL A 76 -6.88 -0.18 -14.33
N GLU A 77 -5.59 -0.51 -14.34
CA GLU A 77 -4.92 -1.24 -15.42
C GLU A 77 -4.89 -2.75 -15.12
N GLU A 78 -4.50 -3.10 -13.90
CA GLU A 78 -4.25 -4.49 -13.51
C GLU A 78 -4.72 -4.70 -12.07
N THR A 79 -5.21 -5.89 -11.76
CA THR A 79 -5.41 -6.35 -10.38
C THR A 79 -4.81 -7.72 -10.25
N GLY A 80 -4.00 -7.92 -9.22
CA GLY A 80 -3.31 -9.19 -9.01
C GLY A 80 -3.15 -9.51 -7.54
N THR A 81 -2.77 -10.74 -7.28
CA THR A 81 -2.39 -11.20 -5.95
C THR A 81 -0.88 -11.30 -5.90
N ILE A 82 -0.26 -10.71 -4.89
CA ILE A 82 1.14 -10.97 -4.60
C ILE A 82 1.20 -12.04 -3.51
N SER A 83 1.70 -13.22 -3.89
CA SER A 83 2.07 -14.27 -2.94
C SER A 83 3.51 -14.02 -2.53
N SER A 84 3.70 -13.26 -1.46
CA SER A 84 5.01 -13.12 -0.84
C SER A 84 4.80 -12.75 0.62
N ALA A 85 5.89 -12.64 1.38
CA ALA A 85 5.99 -12.26 2.78
C ALA A 85 5.27 -10.94 3.20
N ALA A 86 4.29 -10.43 2.46
CA ALA A 86 3.37 -9.36 2.85
C ALA A 86 2.60 -9.65 4.16
N ALA A 87 2.49 -10.91 4.55
CA ALA A 87 1.89 -11.34 5.81
C ALA A 87 2.74 -11.01 7.06
N SER A 88 4.07 -11.02 6.92
CA SER A 88 5.01 -10.59 7.96
C SER A 88 5.32 -9.09 7.85
N ARG A 89 4.88 -8.43 6.76
CA ARG A 89 5.10 -7.00 6.58
C ARG A 89 4.25 -6.19 7.54
N ARG A 90 4.93 -5.35 8.31
CA ARG A 90 4.31 -4.38 9.19
C ARG A 90 4.19 -3.03 8.50
N LEU A 91 3.14 -2.29 8.83
CA LEU A 91 2.98 -0.91 8.39
C LEU A 91 3.86 0.00 9.24
N ALA A 92 4.64 0.85 8.59
CA ALA A 92 5.42 1.88 9.27
C ALA A 92 4.52 3.08 9.63
N TYR A 93 4.47 3.43 10.91
CA TYR A 93 3.77 4.58 11.46
C TYR A 93 4.75 5.51 12.15
N ASN A 94 4.47 6.81 12.14
CA ASN A 94 5.11 7.77 13.02
C ASN A 94 4.59 7.53 14.44
N ARG A 95 5.46 7.16 15.37
CA ARG A 95 5.12 6.92 16.77
C ARG A 95 4.55 8.16 17.45
N ARG A 96 5.01 9.36 17.08
CA ARG A 96 4.62 10.63 17.72
C ARG A 96 3.28 11.14 17.22
N THR A 97 3.04 11.09 15.91
CA THR A 97 1.81 11.61 15.31
C THR A 97 0.74 10.54 15.11
N GLY A 98 1.13 9.26 15.16
CA GLY A 98 0.25 8.14 14.82
C GLY A 98 -0.05 8.06 13.33
N GLU A 99 0.61 8.86 12.49
CA GLU A 99 0.39 8.89 11.05
C GLU A 99 1.09 7.72 10.37
N TRP A 100 0.43 7.16 9.38
CA TRP A 100 1.01 6.09 8.58
C TRP A 100 2.00 6.68 7.55
N LEU A 101 3.20 6.08 7.48
CA LEU A 101 4.36 6.60 6.74
C LEU A 101 4.45 6.12 5.28
N GLY A 102 3.48 5.35 4.79
CA GLY A 102 3.45 4.99 3.38
C GLY A 102 4.27 3.75 2.99
N ALA A 103 4.80 2.99 3.95
CA ALA A 103 5.69 1.86 3.66
C ALA A 103 5.30 0.56 4.37
N PHE A 104 5.50 -0.57 3.67
CA PHE A 104 5.50 -1.92 4.22
C PHE A 104 6.92 -2.34 4.56
N ILE A 105 7.13 -2.78 5.81
CA ILE A 105 8.44 -3.22 6.28
C ILE A 105 8.42 -4.73 6.44
N ASP A 106 9.24 -5.40 5.63
CA ASP A 106 9.46 -6.84 5.71
C ASP A 106 10.27 -7.18 6.96
N THR A 107 9.59 -7.71 7.99
CA THR A 107 10.27 -8.06 9.24
C THR A 107 11.08 -9.34 9.15
N GLU A 108 10.90 -10.14 8.11
CA GLU A 108 11.64 -11.38 7.88
C GLU A 108 12.87 -11.16 6.97
N ALA A 109 13.01 -9.99 6.35
CA ALA A 109 14.22 -9.60 5.64
C ALA A 109 15.45 -9.56 6.58
N PRO A 110 16.67 -9.78 6.04
CA PRO A 110 17.92 -9.61 6.80
C PRO A 110 18.00 -8.25 7.49
N GLU A 111 18.61 -8.21 8.67
CA GLU A 111 18.65 -7.02 9.52
C GLU A 111 19.21 -5.78 8.81
N GLU A 112 20.30 -5.95 8.05
CA GLU A 112 20.93 -4.86 7.28
C GLU A 112 19.97 -4.27 6.23
N ALA A 113 19.31 -5.13 5.45
CA ALA A 113 18.35 -4.71 4.42
C ALA A 113 17.12 -4.02 5.03
N ARG A 114 16.65 -4.52 6.19
CA ARG A 114 15.55 -3.90 6.93
C ARG A 114 15.96 -2.53 7.48
N ALA A 115 17.17 -2.41 8.04
CA ALA A 115 17.71 -1.16 8.58
C ALA A 115 17.87 -0.11 7.48
N GLU A 116 18.37 -0.49 6.30
CA GLU A 116 18.48 0.40 5.14
C GLU A 116 17.11 0.92 4.70
N THR A 117 16.11 0.04 4.62
CA THR A 117 14.73 0.41 4.27
C THR A 117 14.14 1.41 5.27
N LEU A 118 14.33 1.18 6.57
CA LEU A 118 13.85 2.09 7.61
C LEU A 118 14.59 3.44 7.60
N ALA A 119 15.89 3.45 7.36
CA ALA A 119 16.70 4.66 7.26
C ALA A 119 16.30 5.50 6.04
N HIS A 120 16.05 4.86 4.90
CA HIS A 120 15.54 5.52 3.71
C HIS A 120 14.18 6.17 3.98
N LEU A 121 13.24 5.41 4.57
CA LEU A 121 11.91 5.92 4.94
C LEU A 121 11.98 7.11 5.90
N ALA A 122 12.80 7.01 6.95
CA ALA A 122 12.98 8.10 7.91
C ALA A 122 13.47 9.39 7.22
N ARG A 123 14.42 9.26 6.28
CA ARG A 123 14.94 10.39 5.49
C ARG A 123 13.86 11.00 4.59
N GLU A 124 13.06 10.20 3.91
CA GLU A 124 11.98 10.69 3.05
C GLU A 124 10.89 11.43 3.84
N GLN A 125 10.57 10.94 5.03
CA GLN A 125 9.55 11.52 5.91
C GLN A 125 10.09 12.66 6.79
N GLY A 126 11.41 12.88 6.81
CA GLY A 126 12.05 13.90 7.63
C GLY A 126 11.94 13.62 9.14
N ILE A 127 11.98 12.35 9.54
CA ILE A 127 11.86 11.90 10.94
C ILE A 127 13.09 11.08 11.38
N ASP A 128 13.18 10.77 12.66
CA ASP A 128 14.15 9.80 13.17
C ASP A 128 13.66 8.36 12.91
N VAL A 129 14.57 7.45 12.61
CA VAL A 129 14.27 6.01 12.51
C VAL A 129 13.66 5.48 13.80
N ALA A 130 14.10 5.98 14.96
CA ALA A 130 13.57 5.61 16.27
C ALA A 130 12.09 6.01 16.46
N ASP A 131 11.60 6.98 15.69
CA ASP A 131 10.21 7.41 15.67
C ASP A 131 9.34 6.56 14.73
N ILE A 132 9.90 5.57 14.03
CA ILE A 132 9.13 4.61 13.23
C ILE A 132 8.63 3.47 14.12
N GLU A 133 7.32 3.28 14.12
CA GLU A 133 6.63 2.17 14.78
C GLU A 133 6.09 1.20 13.73
N LEU A 134 6.37 -0.10 13.91
CA LEU A 134 5.90 -1.14 13.00
C LEU A 134 4.65 -1.81 13.58
N ARG A 135 3.50 -1.53 12.97
CA ARG A 135 2.19 -2.05 13.38
C ARG A 135 1.71 -3.15 12.44
N GLU A 136 0.89 -4.06 12.97
CA GLU A 136 0.16 -4.96 12.08
C GLU A 136 -0.82 -4.16 11.21
N PRO A 137 -1.01 -4.55 9.94
CA PRO A 137 -2.06 -3.96 9.12
C PRO A 137 -3.43 -4.16 9.77
N PRO A 138 -4.23 -3.10 10.00
CA PRO A 138 -5.57 -3.27 10.55
C PRO A 138 -6.42 -4.07 9.57
N GLU A 139 -7.07 -5.16 10.00
CA GLU A 139 -7.95 -5.96 9.13
C GLU A 139 -8.82 -5.07 8.26
N SER A 140 -8.68 -5.17 6.93
CA SER A 140 -9.43 -4.34 6.02
C SER A 140 -10.91 -4.69 6.13
N ARG A 141 -11.68 -3.88 6.87
CA ARG A 141 -13.14 -3.91 6.81
C ARG A 141 -13.58 -3.19 5.55
N LEU A 142 -13.63 -3.92 4.44
CA LEU A 142 -14.31 -3.42 3.26
C LEU A 142 -15.78 -3.12 3.62
N PRO A 143 -16.36 -2.01 3.14
CA PRO A 143 -17.78 -1.76 3.33
C PRO A 143 -18.59 -2.92 2.76
N ALA A 144 -19.57 -3.42 3.53
CA ALA A 144 -20.52 -4.40 3.03
C ALA A 144 -21.22 -3.81 1.81
N VAL A 145 -21.24 -4.58 0.72
CA VAL A 145 -21.98 -4.28 -0.51
C VAL A 145 -23.48 -4.24 -0.19
#